data_AF-A0A0G2HAP7-F1
#
_entry.id   AF-A0A0G2HAP7-F1
#
_cell.length_a   1.000
_cell.length_b   1.000
_cell.length_c   1.000
_cell.angle_alpha   90.00
_cell.angle_beta   90.00
_cell.angle_gamma   90.00
#
_symmetry.space_group_name_H-M   'P 1'
#
loop_
_entity.id
_entity.type
_entity.pdbx_description
1 polymer ?
#
loop_
_entity_poly.entity_id
_entity_poly.type
_entity_poly.pdbx_seq_one_letter_code
_entity_poly.pdbx_strand_id
1 'polypeptide(L)'
;MASTTRHFARTASGRRFYSSEPPKSSSNTLLWAAGAAAAGGAGYYFWSQNSAPATPKVFTPTKEDYQKVYNEIASRLEENENYDDGSYGPVLVRLAWHASGTYDKETGTGGSNGATMRFAPEGDHGANAGLKHARDFLEAVKAKFPWITYSDLWILGGVCAIQEMLGPKIPYRPGRSDRDVAACTPDGRLPDGSKTQDHLRNIFYRMGFNDQEIVALSGAHALGRCHTDRSGFDGPWTFSPTVLTNDYYNFLVNTKWEYKKWDGPRQFVDKDTKSIMMLPADMALVQDKKFMQYVQKYAKDNDAFFTDFRNVVVKLFELGVPFAEGTENQRWEFKTTQE
;
A
#
# COMPACT_ATOMS: atom_id res chain seq x y z
N MET A 1 -0.69 36.62 -51.56
CA MET A 1 -1.40 36.72 -52.86
C MET A 1 -2.54 35.70 -52.85
N ALA A 2 -3.77 36.22 -52.99
CA ALA A 2 -5.01 35.63 -53.55
C ALA A 2 -5.43 34.21 -53.11
N SER A 3 -6.53 33.99 -52.36
CA SER A 3 -7.96 34.12 -52.76
C SER A 3 -8.28 33.22 -53.96
N THR A 4 -9.20 32.25 -53.90
CA THR A 4 -10.64 32.54 -53.97
C THR A 4 -11.52 31.33 -53.60
N THR A 5 -12.55 31.63 -52.81
CA THR A 5 -13.82 30.90 -52.67
C THR A 5 -14.62 30.94 -53.98
N ARG A 6 -15.51 29.97 -54.23
CA ARG A 6 -16.87 30.22 -54.76
C ARG A 6 -17.78 28.97 -54.72
N HIS A 7 -18.89 29.13 -53.99
CA HIS A 7 -20.17 28.45 -54.20
C HIS A 7 -20.72 28.71 -55.61
N PHE A 8 -21.59 27.83 -56.13
CA PHE A 8 -22.92 28.21 -56.65
C PHE A 8 -23.85 26.99 -56.75
N ALA A 9 -25.14 27.26 -56.53
CA ALA A 9 -26.25 26.32 -56.52
C ALA A 9 -27.20 26.54 -57.72
N ARG A 10 -28.10 25.56 -57.95
CA ARG A 10 -29.40 25.61 -58.70
C ARG A 10 -29.28 25.68 -60.25
N THR A 11 -30.14 25.10 -61.10
CA THR A 11 -31.48 24.48 -61.00
C THR A 11 -31.83 23.75 -62.32
N ALA A 12 -32.68 22.71 -62.18
CA ALA A 12 -33.67 22.09 -63.07
C ALA A 12 -33.83 22.43 -64.58
N SER A 13 -33.93 21.37 -65.39
CA SER A 13 -34.96 21.07 -66.42
C SER A 13 -34.61 19.69 -67.00
N GLY A 14 -35.44 18.67 -67.20
CA GLY A 14 -36.88 18.55 -67.39
C GLY A 14 -37.08 17.67 -68.63
N ARG A 15 -37.59 16.45 -68.48
CA ARG A 15 -38.36 15.74 -69.53
C ARG A 15 -39.10 14.53 -68.94
N ARG A 16 -40.37 14.47 -69.32
CA ARG A 16 -41.44 13.62 -68.78
C ARG A 16 -41.33 12.16 -69.23
N PHE A 17 -41.84 11.32 -68.34
CA PHE A 17 -42.16 9.91 -68.46
C PHE A 17 -43.22 9.62 -69.54
N TYR A 18 -43.13 8.42 -70.13
CA TYR A 18 -44.30 7.64 -70.53
C TYR A 18 -44.17 6.20 -70.00
N SER A 19 -45.34 5.71 -69.59
CA SER A 19 -45.69 4.54 -68.80
C SER A 19 -45.17 3.17 -69.25
N SER A 20 -44.79 2.33 -68.29
CA SER A 20 -45.19 0.92 -68.26
C SER A 20 -45.69 0.54 -66.85
N GLU A 21 -46.81 -0.16 -66.81
CA GLU A 21 -47.56 -0.54 -65.60
C GLU A 21 -46.76 -1.46 -64.64
N PRO A 22 -47.03 -1.44 -63.32
CA PRO A 22 -46.48 -2.43 -62.39
C PRO A 22 -47.33 -3.71 -62.38
N PRO A 23 -46.72 -4.91 -62.24
CA PRO A 23 -47.47 -6.13 -62.04
C PRO A 23 -48.03 -6.22 -60.62
N LYS A 24 -49.17 -6.90 -60.51
CA LYS A 24 -50.03 -7.05 -59.34
C LYS A 24 -49.33 -7.74 -58.15
N SER A 25 -49.60 -7.17 -56.98
CA SER A 25 -49.41 -7.71 -55.64
C SER A 25 -49.94 -9.14 -55.46
N SER A 26 -49.15 -10.00 -54.80
CA SER A 26 -49.66 -11.13 -54.02
C SER A 26 -49.19 -11.01 -52.57
N SER A 27 -50.14 -11.07 -51.65
CA SER A 27 -49.99 -10.82 -50.22
C SER A 27 -49.44 -12.05 -49.48
N ASN A 28 -48.23 -11.97 -48.92
CA ASN A 28 -47.74 -12.93 -47.92
C ASN A 28 -47.02 -12.26 -46.73
N THR A 29 -47.12 -10.94 -46.58
CA THR A 29 -46.47 -10.17 -45.51
C THR A 29 -47.03 -10.47 -44.12
N LEU A 30 -48.31 -10.86 -44.01
CA LEU A 30 -48.95 -11.18 -42.72
C LEU A 30 -48.48 -12.53 -42.13
N LEU A 31 -48.16 -13.53 -42.97
CA LEU A 31 -47.68 -14.83 -42.52
C LEU A 31 -46.24 -14.78 -41.98
N TRP A 32 -45.38 -13.97 -42.60
CA TRP A 32 -44.02 -13.74 -42.10
C TRP A 32 -43.99 -12.90 -40.81
N ALA A 33 -44.87 -11.90 -40.70
CA ALA A 33 -45.00 -11.09 -39.49
C ALA A 33 -45.53 -11.90 -38.30
N ALA A 34 -46.52 -12.79 -38.53
CA ALA A 34 -47.05 -13.66 -37.49
C ALA A 34 -46.02 -14.73 -37.04
N GLY A 35 -45.28 -15.32 -38.00
CA GLY A 35 -44.22 -16.28 -37.69
C GLY A 35 -43.05 -15.68 -36.90
N ALA A 36 -42.63 -14.45 -37.24
CA ALA A 36 -41.56 -13.74 -36.53
C ALA A 36 -41.97 -13.34 -35.10
N ALA A 37 -43.22 -12.92 -34.89
CA ALA A 37 -43.74 -12.57 -33.57
C ALA A 37 -43.88 -13.81 -32.66
N ALA A 38 -44.34 -14.94 -33.20
CA ALA A 38 -44.45 -16.20 -32.45
C ALA A 38 -43.07 -16.77 -32.07
N ALA A 39 -42.08 -16.73 -32.98
CA ALA A 39 -40.72 -17.17 -32.69
C ALA A 39 -40.01 -16.24 -31.69
N GLY A 40 -40.20 -14.92 -31.80
CA GLY A 40 -39.68 -13.94 -30.84
C GLY A 40 -40.31 -14.08 -29.46
N GLY A 41 -41.62 -14.31 -29.39
CA GLY A 41 -42.35 -14.54 -28.14
C GLY A 41 -41.96 -15.85 -27.45
N ALA A 42 -41.82 -16.94 -28.21
CA ALA A 42 -41.35 -18.22 -27.69
C ALA A 42 -39.88 -18.16 -27.23
N GLY A 43 -39.02 -17.45 -27.98
CA GLY A 43 -37.63 -17.21 -27.61
C GLY A 43 -37.48 -16.37 -26.34
N TYR A 44 -38.30 -15.31 -26.20
CA TYR A 44 -38.34 -14.49 -24.98
C TYR A 44 -38.90 -15.27 -23.79
N TYR A 45 -39.94 -16.08 -23.98
CA TYR A 45 -40.52 -16.91 -22.92
C TYR A 45 -39.53 -17.98 -22.44
N PHE A 46 -38.87 -18.70 -23.35
CA PHE A 46 -37.80 -19.67 -23.02
C PHE A 46 -36.61 -19.00 -22.33
N TRP A 47 -36.18 -17.83 -22.83
CA TRP A 47 -35.12 -17.06 -22.19
C TRP A 47 -35.52 -16.61 -20.79
N SER A 48 -36.74 -16.13 -20.59
CA SER A 48 -37.24 -15.68 -19.28
C SER A 48 -37.45 -16.81 -18.26
N GLN A 49 -37.80 -18.03 -18.70
CA GLN A 49 -37.95 -19.19 -17.81
C GLN A 49 -36.62 -19.86 -17.46
N ASN A 50 -35.62 -19.81 -18.36
CA ASN A 50 -34.29 -20.40 -18.12
C ASN A 50 -33.22 -19.40 -17.66
N SER A 51 -33.51 -18.10 -17.67
CA SER A 51 -32.62 -17.07 -17.11
C SER A 51 -33.05 -16.75 -15.68
N ALA A 52 -32.76 -17.68 -14.75
CA ALA A 52 -32.63 -17.26 -13.36
C ALA A 52 -31.57 -16.14 -13.33
N PRO A 53 -31.80 -14.98 -12.70
CA PRO A 53 -30.76 -14.00 -12.53
C PRO A 53 -29.64 -14.69 -11.75
N ALA A 54 -28.51 -14.96 -12.41
CA ALA A 54 -27.33 -15.45 -11.73
C ALA A 54 -26.91 -14.34 -10.77
N THR A 55 -27.27 -14.48 -9.50
CA THR A 55 -26.73 -13.62 -8.44
C THR A 55 -25.21 -13.77 -8.53
N PRO A 56 -24.46 -12.71 -8.87
CA PRO A 56 -23.01 -12.83 -8.94
C PRO A 56 -22.55 -13.34 -7.58
N LYS A 57 -21.94 -14.53 -7.55
CA LYS A 57 -21.36 -15.05 -6.32
C LYS A 57 -20.32 -14.05 -5.87
N VAL A 58 -20.57 -13.40 -4.73
CA VAL A 58 -19.61 -12.51 -4.10
C VAL A 58 -18.38 -13.36 -3.80
N PHE A 59 -17.24 -13.02 -4.41
CA PHE A 59 -15.98 -13.69 -4.14
C PHE A 59 -15.56 -13.34 -2.70
N THR A 60 -15.46 -14.36 -1.85
CA THR A 60 -14.95 -14.24 -0.49
C THR A 60 -13.54 -14.85 -0.49
N PRO A 61 -12.47 -14.04 -0.46
CA PRO A 61 -11.11 -14.56 -0.54
C PRO A 61 -10.76 -15.38 0.72
N THR A 62 -10.01 -16.46 0.53
CA THR A 62 -9.54 -17.32 1.65
C THR A 62 -8.08 -17.01 2.02
N LYS A 63 -7.56 -17.69 3.06
CA LYS A 63 -6.14 -17.63 3.41
C LYS A 63 -5.25 -18.01 2.24
N GLU A 64 -5.65 -19.03 1.47
CA GLU A 64 -4.91 -19.51 0.30
C GLU A 64 -4.88 -18.46 -0.82
N ASP A 65 -5.95 -17.68 -1.01
CA ASP A 65 -5.94 -16.59 -1.99
C ASP A 65 -5.00 -15.46 -1.57
N TYR A 66 -4.98 -15.10 -0.29
CA TYR A 66 -4.02 -14.15 0.26
C TYR A 66 -2.57 -14.68 0.23
N GLN A 67 -2.35 -15.97 0.43
CA GLN A 67 -1.03 -16.59 0.26
C GLN A 67 -0.55 -16.45 -1.19
N LYS A 68 -1.43 -16.53 -2.21
CA LYS A 68 -1.03 -16.26 -3.60
C LYS A 68 -0.60 -14.81 -3.80
N VAL A 69 -1.27 -13.85 -3.16
CA VAL A 69 -0.86 -12.43 -3.19
C VAL A 69 0.49 -12.25 -2.49
N TYR A 70 0.67 -12.86 -1.32
CA TYR A 70 1.95 -12.88 -0.60
C TYR A 70 3.07 -13.42 -1.50
N ASN A 71 2.86 -14.58 -2.12
CA ASN A 71 3.87 -15.21 -2.98
C ASN A 71 4.22 -14.34 -4.20
N GLU A 72 3.25 -13.64 -4.77
CA GLU A 72 3.51 -12.68 -5.84
C GLU A 72 4.39 -11.53 -5.35
N ILE A 73 4.12 -10.97 -4.18
CA ILE A 73 4.94 -9.90 -3.60
C ILE A 73 6.36 -10.42 -3.37
N ALA A 74 6.51 -11.61 -2.77
CA ALA A 74 7.81 -12.22 -2.51
C ALA A 74 8.60 -12.49 -3.80
N SER A 75 7.98 -13.11 -4.81
CA SER A 75 8.60 -13.33 -6.14
C SER A 75 9.09 -12.02 -6.74
N ARG A 76 8.28 -10.95 -6.65
CA ARG A 76 8.68 -9.63 -7.16
C ARG A 76 9.81 -9.00 -6.34
N LEU A 77 9.89 -9.24 -5.02
CA LEU A 77 11.03 -8.79 -4.21
C LEU A 77 12.33 -9.46 -4.67
N GLU A 78 12.29 -10.76 -4.98
CA GLU A 78 13.43 -11.52 -5.50
C GLU A 78 13.81 -11.09 -6.93
N GLU A 79 12.83 -10.85 -7.81
CA GLU A 79 13.06 -10.47 -9.21
C GLU A 79 13.56 -9.02 -9.38
N ASN A 80 13.27 -8.12 -8.43
CA ASN A 80 13.54 -6.69 -8.53
C ASN A 80 14.65 -6.24 -7.58
N GLU A 81 15.84 -6.82 -7.72
CA GLU A 81 17.02 -6.52 -6.91
C GLU A 81 17.69 -5.16 -7.25
N ASN A 82 17.30 -4.48 -8.32
CA ASN A 82 17.99 -3.24 -8.76
C ASN A 82 17.56 -1.96 -8.01
N TYR A 83 16.72 -2.08 -6.97
CA TYR A 83 16.26 -0.93 -6.20
C TYR A 83 17.05 -0.76 -4.91
N ASP A 84 17.67 0.41 -4.77
CA ASP A 84 18.34 0.87 -3.55
C ASP A 84 19.42 -0.11 -3.06
N ASP A 85 19.25 -0.68 -1.88
CA ASP A 85 20.15 -1.65 -1.24
C ASP A 85 19.98 -3.10 -1.74
N GLY A 86 19.38 -3.29 -2.91
CA GLY A 86 19.13 -4.62 -3.46
C GLY A 86 17.69 -5.11 -3.29
N SER A 87 16.76 -4.28 -2.80
CA SER A 87 15.40 -4.75 -2.47
C SER A 87 14.40 -3.61 -2.29
N TYR A 88 13.15 -3.84 -2.72
CA TYR A 88 12.00 -3.02 -2.36
C TYR A 88 11.48 -3.27 -0.93
N GLY A 89 11.95 -4.32 -0.25
CA GLY A 89 11.46 -4.74 1.07
C GLY A 89 11.38 -3.58 2.07
N PRO A 90 12.47 -2.83 2.33
CA PRO A 90 12.45 -1.73 3.28
C PRO A 90 11.41 -0.64 2.95
N VAL A 91 11.22 -0.31 1.67
CA VAL A 91 10.24 0.71 1.27
C VAL A 91 8.80 0.20 1.37
N LEU A 92 8.54 -1.10 1.22
CA LEU A 92 7.23 -1.71 1.50
C LEU A 92 6.91 -1.68 2.99
N VAL A 93 7.88 -1.97 3.87
CA VAL A 93 7.72 -1.81 5.32
C VAL A 93 7.39 -0.36 5.68
N ARG A 94 8.11 0.60 5.10
CA ARG A 94 7.84 2.02 5.28
C ARG A 94 6.45 2.43 4.77
N LEU A 95 6.02 1.94 3.61
CA LEU A 95 4.66 2.21 3.09
C LEU A 95 3.59 1.72 4.07
N ALA A 96 3.72 0.48 4.57
CA ALA A 96 2.78 -0.09 5.53
C ALA A 96 2.78 0.69 6.86
N TRP A 97 3.96 1.08 7.37
CA TRP A 97 4.09 1.97 8.53
C TRP A 97 3.38 3.30 8.29
N HIS A 98 3.66 4.01 7.20
CA HIS A 98 3.10 5.33 6.93
C HIS A 98 1.58 5.29 6.67
N ALA A 99 1.08 4.25 6.01
CA ALA A 99 -0.36 4.05 5.82
C ALA A 99 -1.09 3.83 7.16
N SER A 100 -0.41 3.21 8.14
CA SER A 100 -0.95 2.98 9.49
C SER A 100 -0.69 4.17 10.45
N GLY A 101 0.39 4.90 10.21
CA GLY A 101 1.01 5.92 11.06
C GLY A 101 0.15 7.17 11.29
N THR A 102 -0.85 7.38 10.42
CA THR A 102 -1.74 8.55 10.46
C THR A 102 -2.89 8.40 11.45
N TYR A 103 -3.00 7.26 12.13
CA TYR A 103 -4.09 7.00 13.07
C TYR A 103 -4.09 7.98 14.24
N ASP A 104 -5.29 8.38 14.62
CA ASP A 104 -5.57 9.16 15.82
C ASP A 104 -6.70 8.49 16.58
N LYS A 105 -6.38 7.97 17.77
CA LYS A 105 -7.32 7.21 18.58
C LYS A 105 -8.48 8.04 19.13
N GLU A 106 -8.31 9.35 19.27
CA GLU A 106 -9.35 10.24 19.82
C GLU A 106 -10.42 10.56 18.77
N THR A 107 -10.01 10.66 17.51
CA THR A 107 -10.93 10.96 16.39
C THR A 107 -11.36 9.71 15.60
N GLY A 108 -10.63 8.60 15.74
CA GLY A 108 -10.85 7.38 14.95
C GLY A 108 -10.49 7.53 13.47
N THR A 109 -9.73 8.57 13.09
CA THR A 109 -9.38 8.88 11.70
C THR A 109 -7.97 8.43 11.34
N GLY A 110 -7.71 8.20 10.05
CA GLY A 110 -6.45 7.66 9.56
C GLY A 110 -6.28 6.17 9.88
N GLY A 111 -5.03 5.71 9.86
CA GLY A 111 -4.72 4.31 10.09
C GLY A 111 -4.87 3.43 8.86
N SER A 112 -4.72 2.12 9.05
CA SER A 112 -4.52 1.15 7.97
C SER A 112 -5.74 0.97 7.05
N ASN A 113 -6.89 1.56 7.37
CA ASN A 113 -8.16 1.34 6.69
C ASN A 113 -8.52 2.48 5.73
N GLY A 114 -7.90 2.51 4.53
CA GLY A 114 -8.32 3.45 3.49
C GLY A 114 -7.39 3.62 2.31
N ALA A 115 -6.09 3.34 2.49
CA ALA A 115 -5.05 3.57 1.47
C ALA A 115 -5.18 4.97 0.84
N THR A 116 -5.39 5.99 1.69
CA THR A 116 -5.69 7.37 1.29
C THR A 116 -4.47 8.09 0.71
N MET A 117 -3.26 7.59 0.97
CA MET A 117 -2.02 8.00 0.30
C MET A 117 -2.03 7.78 -1.24
N ARG A 118 -3.09 7.20 -1.82
CA ARG A 118 -3.37 7.21 -3.26
C ARG A 118 -3.73 8.60 -3.79
N PHE A 119 -4.18 9.51 -2.92
CA PHE A 119 -4.73 10.81 -3.30
C PHE A 119 -3.94 11.95 -2.67
N ALA A 120 -3.97 13.11 -3.33
CA ALA A 120 -3.58 14.38 -2.72
C ALA A 120 -4.65 14.81 -1.68
N PRO A 121 -4.28 15.46 -0.56
CA PRO A 121 -2.92 15.90 -0.25
C PRO A 121 -2.03 14.81 0.37
N GLU A 122 -2.59 13.72 0.89
CA GLU A 122 -1.84 12.77 1.73
C GLU A 122 -0.67 12.10 0.99
N GLY A 123 -0.86 11.73 -0.27
CA GLY A 123 0.18 11.16 -1.11
C GLY A 123 1.37 12.09 -1.37
N ASP A 124 1.16 13.40 -1.20
CA ASP A 124 2.12 14.47 -1.51
C ASP A 124 2.73 15.11 -0.26
N HIS A 125 2.30 14.70 0.94
CA HIS A 125 2.92 15.14 2.19
C HIS A 125 4.42 14.83 2.19
N GLY A 126 5.24 15.75 2.71
CA GLY A 126 6.70 15.60 2.70
C GLY A 126 7.19 14.33 3.39
N ALA A 127 6.52 13.92 4.47
CA ALA A 127 6.82 12.67 5.17
C ALA A 127 6.66 11.41 4.29
N ASN A 128 5.88 11.48 3.22
CA ASN A 128 5.60 10.36 2.30
C ASN A 128 6.49 10.39 1.03
N ALA A 129 7.43 11.32 0.93
CA ALA A 129 8.38 11.39 -0.19
C ALA A 129 9.10 10.05 -0.39
N GLY A 130 9.14 9.59 -1.65
CA GLY A 130 9.70 8.30 -2.06
C GLY A 130 8.74 7.10 -1.97
N LEU A 131 7.62 7.17 -1.23
CA LEU A 131 6.68 6.05 -1.10
C LEU A 131 5.92 5.73 -2.38
N LYS A 132 5.97 6.61 -3.39
CA LYS A 132 5.45 6.30 -4.73
C LYS A 132 6.12 5.06 -5.32
N HIS A 133 7.42 4.82 -5.07
CA HIS A 133 8.11 3.61 -5.55
C HIS A 133 7.47 2.33 -5.01
N ALA A 134 7.09 2.30 -3.72
CA ALA A 134 6.39 1.17 -3.13
C ALA A 134 4.96 1.01 -3.68
N ARG A 135 4.23 2.12 -3.89
CA ARG A 135 2.89 2.07 -4.48
C ARG A 135 2.94 1.53 -5.91
N ASP A 136 3.83 2.06 -6.74
CA ASP A 136 4.04 1.63 -8.13
C ASP A 136 4.47 0.15 -8.21
N PHE A 137 5.33 -0.31 -7.29
CA PHE A 137 5.72 -1.72 -7.18
C PHE A 137 4.50 -2.63 -6.97
N LEU A 138 3.57 -2.22 -6.11
CA LEU A 138 2.37 -2.99 -5.77
C LEU A 138 1.25 -2.88 -6.81
N GLU A 139 1.28 -1.93 -7.75
CA GLU A 139 0.28 -1.82 -8.83
C GLU A 139 0.24 -3.07 -9.71
N ALA A 140 1.40 -3.67 -10.01
CA ALA A 140 1.46 -4.92 -10.78
C ALA A 140 0.77 -6.08 -10.03
N VAL A 141 0.93 -6.13 -8.70
CA VAL A 141 0.25 -7.12 -7.84
C VAL A 141 -1.26 -6.86 -7.83
N LYS A 142 -1.66 -5.59 -7.66
CA LYS A 142 -3.07 -5.18 -7.69
C LYS A 142 -3.75 -5.57 -9.00
N ALA A 143 -3.06 -5.41 -10.13
CA ALA A 143 -3.58 -5.78 -11.45
C ALA A 143 -3.83 -7.30 -11.58
N LYS A 144 -2.94 -8.12 -11.00
CA LYS A 144 -3.08 -9.59 -10.99
C LYS A 144 -4.17 -10.06 -10.02
N PHE A 145 -4.40 -9.33 -8.94
CA PHE A 145 -5.39 -9.66 -7.92
C PHE A 145 -6.39 -8.50 -7.73
N PRO A 146 -7.29 -8.23 -8.69
CA PRO A 146 -8.17 -7.07 -8.65
C PRO A 146 -9.15 -7.06 -7.47
N TRP A 147 -9.36 -8.21 -6.81
CA TRP A 147 -10.24 -8.36 -5.66
C TRP A 147 -9.66 -7.81 -4.34
N ILE A 148 -8.34 -7.72 -4.18
CA ILE A 148 -7.75 -7.20 -2.93
C ILE A 148 -7.86 -5.67 -2.92
N THR A 149 -8.17 -5.09 -1.76
CA THR A 149 -8.14 -3.62 -1.59
C THR A 149 -6.69 -3.14 -1.58
N TYR A 150 -6.44 -1.89 -1.96
CA TYR A 150 -5.11 -1.29 -1.79
C TYR A 150 -4.68 -1.30 -0.33
N SER A 151 -5.64 -1.07 0.58
CA SER A 151 -5.41 -1.08 2.03
C SER A 151 -4.91 -2.43 2.53
N ASP A 152 -5.56 -3.53 2.13
CA ASP A 152 -5.09 -4.87 2.49
C ASP A 152 -3.77 -5.21 1.78
N LEU A 153 -3.59 -4.79 0.53
CA LEU A 153 -2.38 -5.04 -0.26
C LEU A 153 -1.15 -4.35 0.32
N TRP A 154 -1.23 -3.08 0.71
CA TRP A 154 -0.07 -2.35 1.26
C TRP A 154 0.38 -2.92 2.59
N ILE A 155 -0.57 -3.30 3.45
CA ILE A 155 -0.26 -3.95 4.73
C ILE A 155 0.30 -5.36 4.52
N LEU A 156 -0.28 -6.14 3.61
CA LEU A 156 0.26 -7.44 3.24
C LEU A 156 1.67 -7.32 2.65
N GLY A 157 1.94 -6.27 1.88
CA GLY A 157 3.27 -5.93 1.37
C GLY A 157 4.28 -5.70 2.48
N GLY A 158 3.91 -4.96 3.52
CA GLY A 158 4.76 -4.79 4.71
C GLY A 158 5.00 -6.09 5.48
N VAL A 159 3.95 -6.92 5.66
CA VAL A 159 4.07 -8.25 6.28
C VAL A 159 5.02 -9.15 5.50
N CYS A 160 4.83 -9.25 4.18
CA CYS A 160 5.68 -10.04 3.30
C CYS A 160 7.12 -9.55 3.36
N ALA A 161 7.35 -8.25 3.24
CA ALA A 161 8.69 -7.68 3.32
C ALA A 161 9.40 -8.00 4.64
N ILE A 162 8.72 -7.85 5.79
CA ILE A 162 9.31 -8.20 7.11
C ILE A 162 9.72 -9.67 7.14
N GLN A 163 8.85 -10.57 6.70
CA GLN A 163 9.10 -12.01 6.77
C GLN A 163 10.18 -12.47 5.78
N GLU A 164 10.18 -11.97 4.54
CA GLU A 164 11.18 -12.33 3.53
C GLU A 164 12.56 -11.71 3.83
N MET A 165 12.62 -10.62 4.60
CA MET A 165 13.88 -10.06 5.13
C MET A 165 14.29 -10.71 6.46
N LEU A 166 13.93 -11.98 6.66
CA LEU A 166 14.30 -12.81 7.82
C LEU A 166 13.77 -12.31 9.17
N GLY A 167 12.74 -11.47 9.17
CA GLY A 167 12.03 -11.03 10.36
C GLY A 167 11.06 -12.07 10.93
N PRO A 168 10.40 -11.76 12.05
CA PRO A 168 9.43 -12.67 12.66
C PRO A 168 8.17 -12.81 11.80
N LYS A 169 7.45 -13.94 11.96
CA LYS A 169 6.11 -14.11 11.40
C LYS A 169 5.17 -13.04 11.96
N ILE A 170 4.48 -12.33 11.08
CA ILE A 170 3.52 -11.29 11.45
C ILE A 170 2.10 -11.79 11.13
N PRO A 171 1.30 -12.12 12.15
CA PRO A 171 -0.10 -12.48 11.95
C PRO A 171 -0.87 -11.37 11.23
N TYR A 172 -1.56 -11.72 10.17
CA TYR A 172 -2.27 -10.78 9.31
C TYR A 172 -3.77 -11.07 9.30
N ARG A 173 -4.58 -10.01 9.46
CA ARG A 173 -6.04 -10.10 9.33
C ARG A 173 -6.50 -9.27 8.13
N PRO A 174 -7.15 -9.88 7.11
CA PRO A 174 -7.73 -9.13 5.99
C PRO A 174 -9.04 -8.45 6.40
N GLY A 175 -9.53 -7.52 5.59
CA GLY A 175 -10.82 -6.85 5.77
C GLY A 175 -10.74 -5.33 5.76
N ARG A 176 -9.60 -4.76 5.34
CA ARG A 176 -9.48 -3.31 5.14
C ARG A 176 -10.23 -2.88 3.90
N SER A 177 -10.82 -1.71 3.96
CA SER A 177 -11.56 -1.07 2.87
C SER A 177 -10.78 0.13 2.35
N ASP A 178 -10.80 0.30 1.03
CA ASP A 178 -10.31 1.53 0.42
C ASP A 178 -11.31 2.67 0.66
N ARG A 179 -10.79 3.85 0.97
CA ARG A 179 -11.56 5.08 1.13
C ARG A 179 -11.32 6.03 -0.04
N ASP A 180 -12.08 7.10 -0.09
CA ASP A 180 -11.88 8.19 -1.05
C ASP A 180 -11.00 9.31 -0.45
N VAL A 181 -10.80 10.36 -1.23
CA VAL A 181 -10.00 11.53 -0.86
C VAL A 181 -10.54 12.27 0.38
N ALA A 182 -11.83 12.15 0.73
CA ALA A 182 -12.38 12.82 1.89
C ALA A 182 -11.86 12.22 3.22
N ALA A 183 -11.30 11.01 3.17
CA ALA A 183 -10.65 10.37 4.32
C ALA A 183 -9.15 10.71 4.45
N CYS A 184 -8.56 11.50 3.53
CA CYS A 184 -7.18 11.92 3.64
C CYS A 184 -6.94 12.66 4.97
N THR A 185 -5.86 12.29 5.64
CA THR A 185 -5.49 12.91 6.92
C THR A 185 -4.73 14.23 6.70
N PRO A 186 -4.72 15.16 7.68
CA PRO A 186 -3.87 16.33 7.62
C PRO A 186 -2.38 15.95 7.72
N ASP A 187 -1.50 16.81 7.22
CA ASP A 187 -0.05 16.65 7.37
C ASP A 187 0.38 16.76 8.86
N GLY A 188 1.59 16.30 9.17
CA GLY A 188 2.17 16.36 10.52
C GLY A 188 1.74 15.24 11.46
N ARG A 189 0.93 14.26 10.99
CA ARG A 189 0.61 13.07 11.79
C ARG A 189 1.76 12.06 11.88
N LEU A 190 2.70 12.08 10.94
CA LEU A 190 3.85 11.19 10.92
C LEU A 190 5.03 11.82 11.69
N PRO A 191 5.93 11.00 12.28
CA PRO A 191 7.06 11.51 13.06
C PRO A 191 8.10 12.23 12.19
N ASP A 192 8.84 13.15 12.80
CA ASP A 192 9.91 13.92 12.18
C ASP A 192 11.23 13.41 12.76
N GLY A 193 12.09 12.85 11.90
CA GLY A 193 13.37 12.25 12.28
C GLY A 193 14.35 13.22 12.93
N SER A 194 14.17 14.53 12.73
CA SER A 194 15.01 15.57 13.34
C SER A 194 14.65 15.89 14.80
N LYS A 195 13.51 15.38 15.29
CA LYS A 195 13.02 15.60 16.65
C LYS A 195 13.45 14.47 17.59
N THR A 196 13.07 14.57 18.86
CA THR A 196 13.53 13.67 19.92
C THR A 196 12.35 13.12 20.74
N GLN A 197 12.62 12.60 21.93
CA GLN A 197 11.72 11.77 22.73
C GLN A 197 10.33 12.34 22.99
N ASP A 198 10.19 13.66 23.20
CA ASP A 198 8.89 14.27 23.46
C ASP A 198 8.01 14.29 22.21
N HIS A 199 8.63 14.49 21.03
CA HIS A 199 7.95 14.38 19.75
C HIS A 199 7.54 12.94 19.46
N LEU A 200 8.43 11.98 19.69
CA LEU A 200 8.13 10.56 19.55
C LEU A 200 6.92 10.18 20.43
N ARG A 201 6.93 10.53 21.72
CA ARG A 201 5.79 10.28 22.59
C ARG A 201 4.52 10.97 22.11
N ASN A 202 4.59 12.23 21.67
CA ASN A 202 3.43 12.95 21.15
C ASN A 202 2.76 12.18 19.99
N ILE A 203 3.56 11.80 18.98
CA ILE A 203 3.06 11.10 17.79
C ILE A 203 2.52 9.72 18.14
N PHE A 204 3.29 8.92 18.87
CA PHE A 204 2.95 7.52 19.10
C PHE A 204 1.87 7.35 20.19
N TYR A 205 1.78 8.25 21.17
CA TYR A 205 0.70 8.21 22.18
C TYR A 205 -0.66 8.59 21.59
N ARG A 206 -0.68 9.46 20.57
CA ARG A 206 -1.88 9.73 19.75
C ARG A 206 -2.41 8.46 19.08
N MET A 207 -1.50 7.57 18.66
CA MET A 207 -1.85 6.28 18.07
C MET A 207 -2.22 5.22 19.11
N GLY A 208 -1.94 5.47 20.41
CA GLY A 208 -2.21 4.53 21.50
C GLY A 208 -1.06 3.59 21.84
N PHE A 209 0.18 3.93 21.46
CA PHE A 209 1.37 3.18 21.85
C PHE A 209 1.96 3.65 23.18
N ASN A 210 2.77 2.80 23.80
CA ASN A 210 3.58 3.11 24.98
C ASN A 210 5.09 3.21 24.65
N ASP A 211 5.92 3.55 25.65
CA ASP A 211 7.37 3.72 25.46
C ASP A 211 8.09 2.45 24.92
N GLN A 212 7.68 1.26 25.35
CA GLN A 212 8.25 0.00 24.89
C GLN A 212 7.91 -0.25 23.42
N GLU A 213 6.65 -0.01 23.05
CA GLU A 213 6.14 -0.18 21.68
C GLU A 213 6.81 0.80 20.70
N ILE A 214 7.09 2.03 21.12
CA ILE A 214 7.88 3.01 20.35
C ILE A 214 9.27 2.45 20.04
N VAL A 215 9.97 1.96 21.07
CA VAL A 215 11.34 1.44 20.91
C VAL A 215 11.33 0.19 20.03
N ALA A 216 10.39 -0.74 20.26
CA ALA A 216 10.27 -1.95 19.44
C ALA A 216 10.03 -1.61 17.97
N LEU A 217 9.07 -0.73 17.64
CA LEU A 217 8.80 -0.32 16.26
C LEU A 217 10.01 0.34 15.59
N SER A 218 10.79 1.12 16.35
CA SER A 218 11.99 1.77 15.84
C SER A 218 13.03 0.77 15.33
N GLY A 219 13.00 -0.48 15.79
CA GLY A 219 13.86 -1.56 15.27
C GLY A 219 13.68 -1.84 13.77
N ALA A 220 12.58 -1.42 13.15
CA ALA A 220 12.42 -1.48 11.70
C ALA A 220 13.47 -0.63 10.96
N HIS A 221 14.09 0.37 11.61
CA HIS A 221 15.23 1.10 11.04
C HIS A 221 16.48 0.24 10.85
N ALA A 222 16.50 -1.03 11.31
CA ALA A 222 17.50 -1.99 10.83
C ALA A 222 17.48 -2.17 9.30
N LEU A 223 16.35 -1.82 8.66
CA LEU A 223 16.08 -2.01 7.25
C LEU A 223 16.21 -0.69 6.45
N GLY A 224 16.84 -0.79 5.30
CA GLY A 224 16.97 0.27 4.30
C GLY A 224 17.88 1.42 4.74
N ARG A 225 17.59 2.59 4.18
CA ARG A 225 18.38 3.81 4.35
C ARG A 225 17.54 5.07 4.17
N CYS A 226 18.12 6.21 4.56
CA CYS A 226 17.62 7.51 4.15
C CYS A 226 18.22 7.97 2.82
N HIS A 227 17.50 8.88 2.15
CA HIS A 227 17.91 9.52 0.89
C HIS A 227 17.71 11.03 0.98
N THR A 228 18.69 11.80 0.49
CA THR A 228 18.69 13.26 0.57
C THR A 228 17.53 13.90 -0.18
N ASP A 229 17.11 13.31 -1.30
CA ASP A 229 15.99 13.75 -2.14
C ASP A 229 14.61 13.42 -1.55
N ARG A 230 14.55 12.64 -0.45
CA ARG A 230 13.30 12.19 0.19
C ARG A 230 13.12 12.79 1.58
N SER A 231 14.05 12.51 2.48
CA SER A 231 13.98 12.93 3.89
C SER A 231 15.01 14.01 4.23
N GLY A 232 15.92 14.33 3.32
CA GLY A 232 17.08 15.18 3.57
C GLY A 232 18.22 14.46 4.29
N PHE A 233 17.97 13.33 4.97
CA PHE A 233 18.98 12.48 5.62
C PHE A 233 19.61 11.51 4.61
N ASP A 234 20.75 10.89 4.96
CA ASP A 234 21.49 10.05 4.00
C ASP A 234 22.24 8.88 4.65
N GLY A 235 22.03 7.68 4.11
CA GLY A 235 22.76 6.47 4.48
C GLY A 235 21.94 5.46 5.30
N PRO A 236 22.43 4.21 5.40
CA PRO A 236 21.77 3.14 6.14
C PRO A 236 22.05 3.21 7.64
N TRP A 237 21.20 2.57 8.43
CA TRP A 237 21.41 2.44 9.88
C TRP A 237 22.27 1.23 10.26
N THR A 238 22.31 0.21 9.40
CA THR A 238 23.02 -1.05 9.61
C THR A 238 23.86 -1.40 8.38
N PHE A 239 24.76 -2.37 8.53
CA PHE A 239 25.55 -2.88 7.40
C PHE A 239 24.78 -3.85 6.50
N SER A 240 23.62 -4.34 6.95
CA SER A 240 22.77 -5.32 6.26
C SER A 240 21.35 -4.78 6.12
N PRO A 241 21.13 -3.72 5.32
CA PRO A 241 19.85 -3.00 5.24
C PRO A 241 18.69 -3.83 4.65
N THR A 242 18.91 -5.07 4.24
CA THR A 242 17.87 -5.99 3.72
C THR A 242 17.62 -7.18 4.63
N VAL A 243 18.15 -7.16 5.87
CA VAL A 243 17.93 -8.21 6.87
C VAL A 243 17.48 -7.57 8.18
N LEU A 244 16.32 -7.99 8.70
CA LEU A 244 15.83 -7.50 9.97
C LEU A 244 16.58 -8.21 11.11
N THR A 245 17.40 -7.48 11.85
CA THR A 245 18.10 -7.98 13.04
C THR A 245 18.01 -6.95 14.17
N ASN A 246 18.44 -7.34 15.38
CA ASN A 246 18.61 -6.41 16.49
C ASN A 246 19.88 -5.54 16.40
N ASP A 247 20.62 -5.57 15.27
CA ASP A 247 21.86 -4.80 15.10
C ASP A 247 21.62 -3.29 15.20
N TYR A 248 20.43 -2.80 14.82
CA TYR A 248 20.00 -1.42 15.05
C TYR A 248 20.21 -1.00 16.52
N TYR A 249 19.78 -1.83 17.47
CA TYR A 249 19.95 -1.56 18.90
C TYR A 249 21.39 -1.78 19.36
N ASN A 250 22.08 -2.78 18.79
CA ASN A 250 23.49 -3.03 19.10
C ASN A 250 24.34 -1.80 18.74
N PHE A 251 24.18 -1.25 17.54
CA PHE A 251 24.91 -0.06 17.09
C PHE A 251 24.50 1.19 17.87
N LEU A 252 23.23 1.36 18.21
CA LEU A 252 22.81 2.47 19.09
C LEU A 252 23.57 2.50 20.42
N VAL A 253 23.84 1.34 21.02
CA VAL A 253 24.47 1.23 22.34
C VAL A 253 26.00 1.18 22.27
N ASN A 254 26.56 0.46 21.29
CA ASN A 254 27.97 0.08 21.29
C ASN A 254 28.83 0.89 20.31
N THR A 255 28.22 1.67 19.43
CA THR A 255 28.96 2.49 18.45
C THR A 255 29.28 3.87 19.04
N LYS A 256 30.48 4.38 18.75
CA LYS A 256 30.82 5.77 19.01
C LYS A 256 30.25 6.63 17.89
N TRP A 257 29.27 7.46 18.22
CA TRP A 257 28.62 8.34 17.26
C TRP A 257 29.24 9.74 17.29
N GLU A 258 29.30 10.39 16.12
CA GLU A 258 29.58 11.81 16.02
C GLU A 258 28.66 12.48 15.00
N TYR A 259 28.57 13.82 15.06
CA TYR A 259 27.79 14.56 14.08
C TYR A 259 28.41 14.46 12.68
N LYS A 260 27.60 14.12 11.69
CA LYS A 260 27.97 14.20 10.27
C LYS A 260 28.22 15.68 9.93
N LYS A 261 29.38 15.96 9.33
CA LYS A 261 29.75 17.29 8.84
C LYS A 261 29.35 17.41 7.37
N TRP A 262 28.22 18.05 7.10
CA TRP A 262 27.60 18.13 5.77
C TRP A 262 26.49 19.19 5.73
N ASP A 263 25.93 19.45 4.55
CA ASP A 263 24.90 20.49 4.33
C ASP A 263 23.46 19.99 4.57
N GLY A 264 23.29 18.75 5.02
CA GLY A 264 22.01 18.16 5.35
C GLY A 264 21.55 18.44 6.79
N PRO A 265 20.39 17.90 7.20
CA PRO A 265 19.92 17.98 8.57
C PRO A 265 20.92 17.33 9.54
N ARG A 266 20.79 17.67 10.83
CA ARG A 266 21.62 17.07 11.89
C ARG A 266 21.45 15.56 11.88
N GLN A 267 22.55 14.86 11.63
CA GLN A 267 22.61 13.41 11.54
C GLN A 267 23.85 12.91 12.29
N PHE A 268 23.77 11.71 12.84
CA PHE A 268 24.91 11.03 13.46
C PHE A 268 25.48 10.00 12.49
N VAL A 269 26.80 9.87 12.48
CA VAL A 269 27.50 8.80 11.76
C VAL A 269 28.46 8.11 12.71
N ASP A 270 28.69 6.83 12.44
CA ASP A 270 29.71 6.07 13.15
C ASP A 270 31.06 6.81 13.07
N LYS A 271 31.79 6.82 14.19
CA LYS A 271 33.04 7.57 14.30
C LYS A 271 34.14 7.01 13.38
N ASP A 272 34.18 5.70 13.17
CA ASP A 272 35.34 5.02 12.62
C ASP A 272 35.26 4.86 11.10
N THR A 273 34.12 4.43 10.56
CA THR A 273 33.92 4.13 9.13
C THR A 273 33.02 5.12 8.39
N LYS A 274 32.17 5.88 9.11
CA LYS A 274 31.14 6.79 8.54
C LYS A 274 30.08 6.10 7.67
N SER A 275 30.01 4.77 7.69
CA SER A 275 29.18 4.00 6.75
C SER A 275 27.75 3.76 7.22
N ILE A 276 27.51 3.86 8.53
CA ILE A 276 26.17 3.78 9.14
C ILE A 276 25.83 5.09 9.84
N MET A 277 24.53 5.34 9.99
CA MET A 277 23.99 6.58 10.52
C MET A 277 22.87 6.37 11.55
N MET A 278 22.60 7.42 12.33
CA MET A 278 21.41 7.50 13.18
C MET A 278 20.78 8.89 13.03
N LEU A 279 19.44 8.95 13.05
CA LEU A 279 18.69 10.19 13.14
C LEU A 279 18.72 10.74 14.58
N PRO A 280 18.44 12.04 14.77
CA PRO A 280 18.17 12.59 16.10
C PRO A 280 17.09 11.82 16.87
N ALA A 281 16.04 11.36 16.19
CA ALA A 281 14.99 10.54 16.78
C ALA A 281 15.51 9.18 17.29
N ASP A 282 16.41 8.53 16.55
CA ASP A 282 17.00 7.25 16.95
C ASP A 282 17.93 7.43 18.16
N MET A 283 18.77 8.47 18.14
CA MET A 283 19.64 8.80 19.26
C MET A 283 18.86 9.19 20.53
N ALA A 284 17.64 9.71 20.39
CA ALA A 284 16.78 9.99 21.53
C ALA A 284 16.43 8.71 22.33
N LEU A 285 16.42 7.53 21.68
CA LEU A 285 16.12 6.25 22.33
C LEU A 285 17.18 5.84 23.36
N VAL A 286 18.44 6.24 23.16
CA VAL A 286 19.54 5.98 24.10
C VAL A 286 19.80 7.14 25.08
N GLN A 287 19.29 8.33 24.76
CA GLN A 287 19.42 9.53 25.61
C GLN A 287 18.30 9.61 26.67
N ASP A 288 17.11 9.12 26.37
CA ASP A 288 15.99 9.04 27.30
C ASP A 288 16.07 7.77 28.17
N LYS A 289 16.05 7.93 29.50
CA LYS A 289 16.21 6.80 30.44
C LYS A 289 15.10 5.76 30.32
N LYS A 290 13.87 6.15 29.96
CA LYS A 290 12.73 5.21 29.86
C LYS A 290 12.80 4.41 28.57
N PHE A 291 13.28 5.01 27.48
CA PHE A 291 13.53 4.27 26.24
C PHE A 291 14.76 3.37 26.36
N MET A 292 15.84 3.85 26.97
CA MET A 292 17.12 3.14 27.03
C MET A 292 17.03 1.73 27.61
N GLN A 293 16.15 1.50 28.60
CA GLN A 293 15.97 0.16 29.17
C GLN A 293 15.50 -0.87 28.12
N TYR A 294 14.65 -0.47 27.16
CA TYR A 294 14.15 -1.33 26.10
C TYR A 294 15.19 -1.47 24.98
N VAL A 295 15.93 -0.41 24.67
CA VAL A 295 17.06 -0.48 23.73
C VAL A 295 18.09 -1.50 24.24
N GLN A 296 18.46 -1.44 25.53
CA GLN A 296 19.39 -2.40 26.14
C GLN A 296 18.83 -3.83 26.16
N LYS A 297 17.53 -4.01 26.37
CA LYS A 297 16.85 -5.31 26.30
C LYS A 297 17.05 -5.90 24.90
N TYR A 298 16.67 -5.17 23.86
CA TYR A 298 16.70 -5.65 22.48
C TYR A 298 18.12 -5.80 21.93
N ALA A 299 19.07 -4.95 22.32
CA ALA A 299 20.47 -5.10 21.95
C ALA A 299 21.10 -6.42 22.46
N LYS A 300 20.58 -6.99 23.55
CA LYS A 300 21.10 -8.23 24.16
C LYS A 300 20.35 -9.48 23.72
N ASP A 301 19.13 -9.34 23.22
CA ASP A 301 18.21 -10.45 22.99
C ASP A 301 17.35 -10.18 21.75
N ASN A 302 17.71 -10.85 20.65
CA ASN A 302 16.99 -10.74 19.37
C ASN A 302 15.61 -11.38 19.43
N ASP A 303 15.42 -12.44 20.21
CA ASP A 303 14.12 -13.12 20.33
C ASP A 303 13.13 -12.24 21.10
N ALA A 304 13.62 -11.57 22.15
CA ALA A 304 12.83 -10.58 22.87
C ALA A 304 12.46 -9.37 21.99
N PHE A 305 13.37 -8.92 21.11
CA PHE A 305 13.06 -7.92 20.09
C PHE A 305 11.97 -8.43 19.14
N PHE A 306 12.16 -9.59 18.52
CA PHE A 306 11.23 -10.13 17.53
C PHE A 306 9.84 -10.40 18.10
N THR A 307 9.76 -10.87 19.35
CA THR A 307 8.49 -11.07 20.05
C THR A 307 7.73 -9.75 20.20
N ASP A 308 8.40 -8.73 20.73
CA ASP A 308 7.78 -7.43 20.98
C ASP A 308 7.49 -6.68 19.66
N PHE A 309 8.40 -6.77 18.68
CA PHE A 309 8.25 -6.21 17.34
C PHE A 309 7.05 -6.80 16.61
N ARG A 310 6.92 -8.14 16.60
CA ARG A 310 5.75 -8.82 16.05
C ARG A 310 4.46 -8.28 16.66
N ASN A 311 4.39 -8.22 17.99
CA ASN A 311 3.18 -7.79 18.69
C ASN A 311 2.79 -6.35 18.35
N VAL A 312 3.76 -5.43 18.33
CA VAL A 312 3.49 -4.02 18.05
C VAL A 312 3.21 -3.76 16.56
N VAL A 313 3.83 -4.50 15.64
CA VAL A 313 3.52 -4.42 14.20
C VAL A 313 2.11 -4.92 13.92
N VAL A 314 1.66 -6.01 14.57
CA VAL A 314 0.25 -6.46 14.48
C VAL A 314 -0.69 -5.36 14.96
N LYS A 315 -0.41 -4.77 16.13
CA LYS A 315 -1.21 -3.66 16.68
C LYS A 315 -1.28 -2.48 15.70
N LEU A 316 -0.13 -2.04 15.19
CA LEU A 316 -0.02 -0.97 14.21
C LEU A 316 -0.87 -1.23 12.97
N PHE A 317 -0.69 -2.41 12.35
CA PHE A 317 -1.34 -2.74 11.09
C PHE A 317 -2.84 -2.90 11.23
N GLU A 318 -3.38 -3.03 12.45
CA GLU A 318 -4.82 -3.09 12.73
C GLU A 318 -5.42 -1.75 13.19
N LEU A 319 -4.64 -0.68 13.32
CA LEU A 319 -5.15 0.65 13.71
C LEU A 319 -6.19 1.18 12.72
N GLY A 320 -7.33 1.65 13.23
CA GLY A 320 -8.42 2.23 12.43
C GLY A 320 -9.23 1.21 11.62
N VAL A 321 -8.96 -0.09 11.75
CA VAL A 321 -9.73 -1.13 11.07
C VAL A 321 -10.88 -1.61 11.97
N PRO A 322 -12.14 -1.58 11.51
CA PRO A 322 -13.32 -1.90 12.32
C PRO A 322 -13.53 -3.42 12.44
N PHE A 323 -12.48 -4.14 12.87
CA PHE A 323 -12.60 -5.56 13.16
C PHE A 323 -13.48 -5.78 14.39
N ALA A 324 -14.34 -6.79 14.33
CA ALA A 324 -15.15 -7.18 15.48
C ALA A 324 -14.24 -7.70 16.61
N GLU A 325 -14.51 -7.27 17.84
CA GLU A 325 -13.83 -7.77 19.03
C GLU A 325 -13.98 -9.30 19.13
N GLY A 326 -12.92 -9.99 19.55
CA GLY A 326 -12.92 -11.45 19.67
C GLY A 326 -12.62 -12.21 18.37
N THR A 327 -12.37 -11.49 17.26
CA THR A 327 -11.99 -12.09 15.97
C THR A 327 -10.47 -12.18 15.77
N GLU A 328 -9.67 -12.02 16.84
CA GLU A 328 -8.21 -12.12 16.81
C GLU A 328 -7.72 -13.50 16.35
N ASN A 329 -8.53 -14.53 16.56
CA ASN A 329 -8.29 -15.89 16.08
C ASN A 329 -8.37 -16.03 14.54
N GLN A 330 -8.83 -14.99 13.84
CA GLN A 330 -8.89 -14.96 12.37
C GLN A 330 -7.59 -14.45 11.73
N ARG A 331 -6.55 -14.15 12.52
CA ARG A 331 -5.23 -13.79 11.97
C ARG A 331 -4.58 -14.99 11.31
N TRP A 332 -4.00 -14.76 10.14
CA TRP A 332 -3.29 -15.76 9.35
C TRP A 332 -1.79 -15.52 9.41
N GLU A 333 -1.04 -16.61 9.51
CA GLU A 333 0.39 -16.59 9.24
C GLU A 333 0.65 -17.18 7.86
N PHE A 334 1.45 -16.47 7.07
CA PHE A 334 1.83 -16.87 5.71
C PHE A 334 3.17 -17.58 5.71
N LYS A 335 3.30 -18.56 4.83
CA LYS A 335 4.57 -19.24 4.56
C LYS A 335 5.49 -18.32 3.75
N THR A 336 6.77 -18.29 4.10
CA THR A 336 7.80 -17.56 3.33
C THR A 336 8.24 -18.37 2.12
N THR A 337 9.07 -17.81 1.24
CA THR A 337 9.63 -18.56 0.10
C THR A 337 10.55 -19.72 0.52
N GLN A 338 11.03 -19.71 1.77
CA GLN A 338 11.91 -20.72 2.34
C GLN A 338 11.19 -21.91 3.02
N GLU A 339 9.85 -21.90 3.16
CA GLU A 339 9.04 -22.90 3.91
C GLU A 339 8.10 -23.75 3.04
#